data_AF-A0A1J3JD82-F1
#
_entry.id   AF-A0A1J3JD82-F1
#
_cell.length_a   1.000
_cell.length_b   1.000
_cell.length_c   1.000
_cell.angle_alpha   90.00
_cell.angle_beta   90.00
_cell.angle_gamma   90.00
#
_symmetry.space_group_name_H-M   'P 1'
#
loop_
_entity.id
_entity.type
_entity.pdbx_description
1 polymer ?
#
loop_
_entity_poly.entity_id
_entity_poly.type
_entity_poly.pdbx_seq_one_letter_code
_entity_poly.pdbx_strand_id
1 'polypeptide(L)' 'RYALDALLINEYSCLLNSCLVWFGEGTVKSCLITGGDVLDKKGLHERQRWFNVYVLLGFFVLYRVLCFLVFLKRVSSSKR' A
#
# COMPACT_ATOMS: atom_id res chain seq x y z
N ARG A 1 -4.66 -3.15 4.82
CA ARG A 1 -5.15 -2.11 3.90
C ARG A 1 -4.00 -1.26 3.38
N TYR A 2 -3.40 -0.40 4.22
CA TYR A 2 -2.35 0.55 3.81
C TYR A 2 -1.12 -0.07 3.11
N ALA A 3 -0.65 -1.25 3.54
CA ALA A 3 0.52 -1.89 2.91
C ALA A 3 0.24 -2.35 1.47
N LEU A 4 -0.92 -2.99 1.28
CA LEU A 4 -1.36 -3.47 -0.03
C LEU A 4 -1.66 -2.29 -0.96
N ASP A 5 -2.23 -1.21 -0.42
CA ASP A 5 -2.50 0.00 -1.21
C ASP A 5 -1.20 0.69 -1.65
N ALA A 6 -0.17 0.77 -0.79
CA ALA A 6 1.14 1.30 -1.16
C ALA A 6 1.84 0.43 -2.23
N LEU A 7 1.74 -0.90 -2.13
CA LEU A 7 2.32 -1.83 -3.09
C LEU A 7 1.63 -1.73 -4.46
N LEU A 8 0.29 -1.65 -4.49
CA LEU A 8 -0.46 -1.47 -5.73
C LEU A 8 -0.11 -0.15 -6.43
N ILE A 9 0.02 0.96 -5.69
CA ILE A 9 0.45 2.23 -6.29
C ILE A 9 1.86 2.12 -6.86
N ASN A 10 2.78 1.43 -6.16
CA ASN A 10 4.16 1.26 -6.64
C ASN A 10 4.23 0.46 -7.96
N GLU A 11 3.52 -0.65 -8.04
CA GLU A 11 3.55 -1.52 -9.22
C GLU A 11 2.79 -0.91 -10.40
N TYR A 12 1.54 -0.48 -10.19
CA TYR A 12 0.68 -0.07 -11.28
C TYR A 12 0.92 1.37 -11.76
N SER A 13 1.67 2.20 -11.01
CA SER A 13 2.15 3.49 -11.51
C SER A 13 3.15 3.35 -12.67
N CYS A 14 3.93 2.26 -12.71
CA CYS A 14 4.80 1.96 -13.85
C CYS A 14 4.04 1.33 -15.04
N LEU A 15 2.85 0.77 -14.80
CA LEU A 15 2.02 0.11 -15.82
C LEU A 15 0.86 1.00 -16.30
N LEU A 16 0.89 2.31 -16.06
CA LEU A 16 -0.20 3.24 -16.43
C LEU A 16 -0.62 3.10 -17.90
N ASN A 17 0.34 3.03 -18.81
CA ASN A 17 0.09 2.92 -20.25
C ASN A 17 0.16 1.47 -20.77
N SER A 18 0.40 0.50 -19.89
CA SER A 18 0.52 -0.89 -20.27
C SER A 18 -0.85 -1.56 -20.23
N CYS A 19 -1.19 -2.27 -21.29
CA CYS A 19 -2.47 -2.97 -21.38
C CYS A 19 -2.42 -4.30 -20.65
N LEU A 20 -3.25 -4.46 -19.61
CA LEU A 20 -3.37 -5.72 -18.86
C LEU A 20 -4.37 -6.68 -19.49
N VAL A 21 -5.45 -6.16 -20.06
CA VAL A 21 -6.49 -6.97 -20.71
C VAL A 21 -6.73 -6.45 -22.12
N TRP A 22 -6.47 -7.30 -23.09
CA TRP A 22 -6.72 -7.04 -24.50
C TRP A 22 -8.10 -7.57 -24.90
N PHE A 23 -8.83 -6.82 -25.71
CA PHE A 23 -10.13 -7.19 -26.25
C PHE A 23 -10.13 -7.09 -27.78
N GLY A 24 -10.56 -8.17 -28.44
CA GLY A 24 -10.65 -8.29 -29.89
C GLY A 24 -10.07 -9.61 -30.42
N GLU A 25 -10.75 -10.21 -31.41
CA GLU A 25 -10.30 -11.39 -32.14
C GLU A 25 -9.76 -10.92 -33.50
N GLY A 26 -8.47 -11.15 -33.79
CA GLY A 26 -7.82 -10.73 -35.05
C GLY A 26 -6.77 -9.61 -34.91
N THR A 27 -6.54 -8.84 -36.00
CA THR A 27 -5.45 -7.84 -36.13
C THR A 27 -5.72 -6.50 -35.43
N VAL A 28 -6.96 -6.23 -35.01
CA VAL A 28 -7.33 -5.03 -34.25
C VAL A 28 -7.48 -5.39 -32.78
N LYS A 29 -6.40 -5.22 -32.01
CA LYS A 29 -6.42 -5.41 -30.56
C LYS A 29 -6.70 -4.08 -29.88
N SER A 30 -7.83 -3.97 -29.20
CA SER A 30 -8.16 -2.80 -28.37
C SER A 30 -7.79 -3.09 -26.91
N CYS A 31 -7.25 -2.10 -26.20
CA CYS A 31 -6.96 -2.27 -24.79
C CYS A 31 -8.21 -2.04 -23.95
N LEU A 32 -8.59 -3.02 -23.12
CA LEU A 32 -9.79 -2.96 -22.28
C LEU A 32 -9.51 -2.38 -20.89
N ILE A 33 -8.38 -2.79 -20.27
CA ILE A 33 -7.98 -2.37 -18.93
C ILE A 33 -6.48 -2.06 -18.94
N THR A 34 -6.14 -0.85 -18.52
CA THR A 34 -4.78 -0.40 -18.25
C THR A 34 -4.45 -0.42 -16.75
N GLY A 35 -3.18 -0.26 -16.40
CA GLY A 35 -2.78 -0.13 -14.99
C GLY A 35 -3.38 1.12 -14.33
N GLY A 36 -3.61 2.18 -15.10
CA GLY A 36 -4.30 3.38 -14.66
C GLY A 36 -5.76 3.12 -14.28
N ASP A 37 -6.50 2.37 -15.11
CA ASP A 37 -7.91 2.03 -14.83
C ASP A 37 -8.06 1.21 -13.54
N VAL A 38 -7.07 0.39 -13.20
CA VAL A 38 -7.05 -0.40 -11.96
C VAL A 38 -6.83 0.50 -10.73
N LEU A 39 -5.95 1.50 -10.84
CA LEU A 39 -5.73 2.49 -9.77
C LEU A 39 -6.98 3.34 -9.54
N ASP A 40 -7.58 3.83 -10.61
CA ASP A 40 -8.73 4.72 -10.57
C ASP A 40 -9.98 4.02 -10.01
N LYS A 41 -10.25 2.77 -10.45
CA LYS A 41 -11.33 1.95 -9.88
C LYS A 41 -11.20 1.68 -8.39
N LYS A 42 -9.97 1.59 -7.86
CA LYS A 42 -9.76 1.44 -6.41
C LYS A 42 -9.67 2.78 -5.67
N GLY A 43 -9.65 3.91 -6.39
CA GLY A 43 -9.51 5.26 -5.83
C GLY A 43 -8.12 5.56 -5.28
N LEU A 44 -7.09 4.85 -5.73
CA LEU A 44 -5.72 5.05 -5.26
C LEU A 44 -5.02 6.07 -6.16
N HIS A 45 -4.72 7.23 -5.60
CA HIS A 45 -3.91 8.26 -6.27
C HIS A 45 -2.44 8.18 -5.86
N GLU A 46 -1.52 8.59 -6.74
CA GLU A 46 -0.08 8.63 -6.44
C GLU A 46 0.25 9.42 -5.17
N ARG A 47 -0.51 10.48 -4.87
CA ARG A 47 -0.34 11.30 -3.67
C ARG A 47 -0.58 10.50 -2.37
N GLN A 48 -1.35 9.40 -2.42
CA GLN A 48 -1.59 8.52 -1.27
C GLN A 48 -0.46 7.52 -1.01
N ARG A 49 0.50 7.34 -1.93
CA ARG A 49 1.63 6.39 -1.76
C ARG A 49 2.40 6.65 -0.47
N TRP A 50 2.78 7.92 -0.27
CA TRP A 50 3.55 8.34 0.89
C TRP A 50 2.70 8.35 2.17
N PHE A 51 1.42 8.72 2.08
CA PHE A 51 0.51 8.67 3.22
C PHE A 51 0.41 7.26 3.82
N ASN A 52 0.22 6.25 2.98
CA ASN A 52 0.12 4.86 3.42
C ASN A 52 1.42 4.38 4.09
N VAL A 53 2.58 4.78 3.56
CA VAL A 53 3.90 4.47 4.15
C VAL A 53 4.05 5.14 5.51
N TYR A 54 3.68 6.42 5.65
CA TYR A 54 3.72 7.11 6.94
C TYR A 54 2.81 6.47 7.98
N VAL A 55 1.61 6.02 7.59
CA VAL A 55 0.71 5.30 8.49
C VAL A 55 1.34 4.00 8.97
N LEU A 56 1.97 3.21 8.08
CA LEU A 56 2.69 1.99 8.47
C LEU A 56 3.84 2.29 9.45
N LEU A 57 4.63 3.32 9.18
CA LEU A 57 5.74 3.72 10.02
C LEU A 57 5.24 4.20 11.39
N GLY A 58 4.14 4.94 11.42
CA GLY A 58 3.47 5.37 12.65
C GLY A 58 3.01 4.19 13.50
N PHE A 59 2.34 3.19 12.90
CA PHE A 59 1.97 1.97 13.62
C PHE A 59 3.20 1.22 14.16
N PHE A 60 4.25 1.07 13.35
CA PHE A 60 5.48 0.41 13.79
C PHE A 60 6.08 1.09 15.03
N VAL A 61 6.23 2.41 15.00
CA VAL A 61 6.76 3.18 16.14
C VAL A 61 5.84 3.08 17.35
N LEU A 62 4.53 3.22 17.17
CA LEU A 62 3.54 3.11 18.24
C LEU A 62 3.64 1.76 18.97
N TYR A 63 3.67 0.65 18.24
CA TYR A 63 3.79 -0.68 18.85
C TYR A 63 5.11 -0.86 19.58
N ARG A 64 6.22 -0.34 19.04
CA ARG A 64 7.53 -0.38 19.73
C ARG A 64 7.50 0.39 21.04
N VAL A 65 6.91 1.57 21.06
CA VAL A 65 6.75 2.38 22.28
C VAL A 65 5.84 1.68 23.28
N LEU A 66 4.69 1.14 22.85
CA LEU A 66 3.79 0.40 23.72
C LEU A 66 4.47 -0.82 24.35
N CYS A 67 5.17 -1.63 23.55
CA CYS A 67 5.95 -2.75 24.05
C CYS A 67 7.01 -2.28 25.05
N PHE A 68 7.76 -1.23 24.73
CA PHE A 68 8.77 -0.67 25.63
C PHE A 68 8.17 -0.22 26.97
N LEU A 69 7.02 0.47 26.97
CA LEU A 69 6.33 0.87 28.19
C LEU A 69 5.85 -0.33 29.01
N VAL A 70 5.33 -1.38 28.35
CA VAL A 70 4.95 -2.63 29.02
C VAL A 70 6.17 -3.29 29.66
N PHE A 71 7.29 -3.39 28.94
CA PHE A 71 8.53 -3.95 29.47
C PHE A 71 9.08 -3.14 30.65
N LEU A 72 9.11 -1.80 30.54
CA LEU A 72 9.54 -0.93 31.63
C LEU A 72 8.68 -1.10 32.88
N LYS A 73 7.35 -1.14 32.73
CA LYS A 73 6.45 -1.40 33.87
C LYS A 73 6.69 -2.76 34.49
N ARG A 74 6.85 -3.82 33.68
CA ARG A 74 7.12 -5.19 34.19
C ARG A 74 8.44 -5.26 34.95
N VAL A 75 9.52 -4.67 34.42
CA VAL A 75 10.83 -4.66 35.09
C VAL A 75 10.81 -3.80 36.36
N SER A 76 10.10 -2.67 36.34
CA SER A 76 9.94 -1.83 37.53
C SER A 76 9.13 -2.53 38.63
N SER A 77 8.11 -3.32 38.30
CA SER A 77 7.35 -4.10 39.28
C SER A 77 8.12 -5.31 39.82
N SER A 78 9.03 -5.89 39.04
CA SER A 78 9.84 -7.05 39.49
C SER A 78 10.96 -6.68 40.47
N LYS A 79 11.27 -5.38 40.64
CA LYS A 79 12.27 -4.87 41.60
C LYS A 79 11.65 -4.47 42.95
N ARG A 80 10.37 -4.73 43.17
CA ARG A 80 9.67 -4.44 44.42
C ARG A 80 9.29 -5.72 45.15
#